data_AF-A0A918A3A5-F1
#
_entry.id   AF-A0A918A3A5-F1
#
_cell.length_a   1.000
_cell.length_b   1.000
_cell.length_c   1.000
_cell.angle_alpha   90.00
_cell.angle_beta   90.00
_cell.angle_gamma   90.00
#
_symmetry.space_group_name_H-M   'P 1'
#
loop_
_entity.id
_entity.type
_entity.pdbx_description
1 polymer ?
#
loop_
_entity_poly.entity_id
_entity_poly.type
_entity_poly.pdbx_seq_one_letter_code
_entity_poly.pdbx_strand_id
1 'polypeptide(L)' 'MVLGWGTDLADALGRLVDSGEVAVSLEIVQKIRDPDDPQQKGIFLGADLLAWLGAARASLDIDQYVYHECGDESDDAVSR' A
#
# COMPACT_ATOMS: atom_id res chain seq x y z
N MET A 1 -8.05 11.27 1.08
CA MET A 1 -8.31 10.08 1.92
C MET A 1 -9.39 9.27 1.22
N VAL A 2 -9.14 8.00 0.94
CA VAL A 2 -10.14 7.09 0.33
C VAL A 2 -10.90 6.42 1.47
N LEU A 3 -12.23 6.46 1.42
CA LEU A 3 -13.10 5.84 2.44
C LEU A 3 -13.76 4.55 1.95
N GLY A 4 -13.75 4.31 0.63
CA GLY A 4 -14.39 3.18 -0.04
C GLY A 4 -15.00 3.60 -1.38
N TRP A 5 -15.69 2.66 -2.03
CA TRP A 5 -16.30 2.86 -3.36
C TRP A 5 -17.82 2.61 -3.37
N GLY A 6 -18.46 2.86 -2.23
CA GLY A 6 -19.91 2.66 -2.04
C GLY A 6 -20.26 1.26 -1.51
N THR A 7 -21.29 1.19 -0.68
CA THR A 7 -21.73 -0.03 0.00
C THR A 7 -22.25 -1.09 -0.96
N ASP A 8 -23.04 -0.69 -1.97
CA ASP A 8 -23.64 -1.62 -2.93
C ASP A 8 -22.57 -2.40 -3.72
N LEU A 9 -21.46 -1.73 -4.05
CA LEU A 9 -20.33 -2.36 -4.72
C LEU A 9 -19.60 -3.31 -3.77
N ALA A 10 -19.35 -2.91 -2.52
CA ALA A 10 -18.72 -3.80 -1.54
C ALA A 10 -19.54 -5.08 -1.36
N ASP A 11 -20.84 -4.96 -1.17
CA ASP A 11 -21.72 -6.11 -0.96
C ASP A 11 -21.78 -7.02 -2.21
N ALA A 12 -21.77 -6.44 -3.41
CA ALA A 12 -21.72 -7.20 -4.66
C ALA A 12 -20.40 -7.98 -4.80
N LEU A 13 -19.27 -7.35 -4.50
CA LEU A 13 -17.95 -7.98 -4.48
C LEU A 13 -17.90 -9.10 -3.45
N GLY A 14 -18.39 -8.86 -2.24
CA GLY A 14 -18.43 -9.87 -1.17
C GLY A 14 -19.22 -11.12 -1.58
N ARG A 15 -20.36 -10.96 -2.25
CA ARG A 15 -21.14 -12.10 -2.77
C ARG A 15 -20.41 -12.89 -3.86
N LEU A 16 -19.65 -12.21 -4.73
CA LEU A 16 -18.85 -12.87 -5.78
C LEU A 16 -17.65 -13.62 -5.20
N VAL A 17 -17.04 -13.10 -4.13
CA VAL A 17 -15.98 -13.81 -3.40
C VAL A 17 -16.58 -15.05 -2.70
N ASP A 18 -17.72 -14.90 -2.03
CA ASP A 18 -18.40 -16.02 -1.36
C ASP A 18 -18.91 -17.10 -2.34
N SER A 19 -19.16 -16.75 -3.62
CA SER A 19 -19.47 -17.74 -4.67
C SER A 19 -18.25 -18.50 -5.19
N GLY A 20 -17.03 -18.03 -4.88
CA GLY A 20 -15.77 -18.61 -5.34
C GLY A 20 -15.41 -18.26 -6.78
N GLU A 21 -16.12 -17.32 -7.41
CA GLU A 21 -15.89 -16.93 -8.80
C GLU A 21 -14.71 -15.97 -8.95
N VAL A 22 -14.40 -15.18 -7.91
CA VAL A 22 -13.38 -14.14 -7.95
C VAL A 22 -12.60 -14.05 -6.64
N ALA A 23 -11.43 -13.42 -6.73
CA ALA A 23 -10.75 -12.82 -5.58
C ALA A 23 -10.72 -11.30 -5.77
N VAL A 24 -10.85 -10.56 -4.67
CA VAL A 24 -10.82 -9.09 -4.66
C VAL A 24 -9.64 -8.65 -3.81
N SER A 25 -8.84 -7.71 -4.31
CA SER A 25 -7.70 -7.15 -3.59
C SER A 25 -7.61 -5.64 -3.74
N LEU A 26 -7.15 -4.96 -2.70
CA LEU A 26 -6.62 -3.61 -2.77
C LEU A 26 -5.09 -3.68 -2.69
N GLU A 27 -4.43 -3.24 -3.75
CA GLU A 27 -2.98 -3.17 -3.83
C GLU A 27 -2.52 -1.72 -3.66
N ILE A 28 -1.60 -1.49 -2.72
CA ILE A 28 -1.02 -0.17 -2.45
C ILE A 28 0.49 -0.25 -2.62
N VAL A 29 1.01 0.49 -3.59
CA VAL A 29 2.44 0.62 -3.82
C VAL A 29 2.90 2.01 -3.35
N GLN A 30 3.82 2.04 -2.39
CA GLN A 30 4.46 3.26 -1.92
C GLN A 30 5.94 3.28 -2.32
N LYS A 31 6.36 4.40 -2.92
CA LYS A 31 7.76 4.70 -3.18
C LYS A 31 8.28 5.68 -2.13
N ILE A 32 9.29 5.27 -1.37
CA ILE A 32 10.01 6.10 -0.39
C ILE A 32 11.31 6.57 -1.05
N ARG A 33 11.49 7.90 -1.17
CA ARG A 33 12.68 8.52 -1.77
C ARG A 33 13.67 9.03 -0.74
N ASP A 34 13.15 9.54 0.37
CA ASP A 34 13.95 9.98 1.50
C ASP A 34 13.59 9.09 2.70
N PRO A 35 14.46 8.15 3.09
CA PRO A 35 14.22 7.28 4.24
C PRO A 35 14.36 8.00 5.58
N ASP A 36 14.76 9.28 5.63
CA ASP A 36 14.78 10.08 6.85
C ASP A 36 13.53 10.95 7.00
N ASP A 37 12.84 11.28 5.90
CA ASP A 37 11.57 12.00 5.92
C ASP A 37 10.45 11.15 6.54
N PRO A 38 9.97 11.48 7.76
CA PRO A 38 8.91 10.72 8.41
C PRO A 38 7.56 10.86 7.69
N GLN A 39 7.35 11.87 6.85
CA GLN A 39 6.10 12.03 6.09
C GLN A 39 6.00 11.05 4.92
N GLN A 40 7.14 10.54 4.43
CA GLN A 40 7.18 9.49 3.40
C GLN A 40 7.02 8.09 4.01
N LYS A 41 7.08 7.97 5.35
CA LYS A 41 6.99 6.70 6.05
C LYS A 41 5.54 6.38 6.39
N GLY A 42 5.09 5.26 5.85
CA GLY A 42 3.86 4.59 6.27
C GLY A 42 2.66 4.94 5.42
N ILE A 43 1.64 4.08 5.56
CA ILE A 43 0.35 4.18 4.92
C ILE A 43 -0.68 4.21 6.05
N PHE A 44 -1.52 5.25 6.07
CA PHE A 44 -2.62 5.35 7.03
C PHE A 44 -3.94 4.96 6.36
N LEU A 45 -4.60 3.94 6.92
CA LEU A 45 -5.91 3.49 6.48
C LEU A 45 -6.93 3.81 7.58
N GLY A 46 -7.97 4.56 7.22
CA GLY A 46 -9.06 4.90 8.14
C GLY A 46 -10.00 3.71 8.37
N ALA A 47 -10.76 3.76 9.47
CA ALA A 47 -11.72 2.72 9.84
C ALA A 47 -12.78 2.47 8.75
N ASP A 48 -13.24 3.51 8.06
CA ASP A 48 -14.24 3.40 6.99
C ASP A 48 -13.73 2.56 5.82
N LEU A 49 -12.47 2.77 5.41
CA LEU A 49 -11.85 1.98 4.34
C LEU A 49 -11.68 0.52 4.75
N LEU A 50 -11.26 0.27 6.00
CA LEU A 50 -11.13 -1.09 6.53
C LEU A 50 -12.49 -1.81 6.61
N ALA A 51 -13.54 -1.10 7.02
CA ALA A 51 -14.90 -1.64 7.02
C ALA A 51 -15.38 -1.97 5.61
N TRP A 52 -15.11 -1.08 4.65
CA TRP A 52 -15.44 -1.31 3.25
C TRP A 52 -14.73 -2.54 2.67
N LEU A 53 -13.42 -2.69 2.92
CA LEU A 53 -12.65 -3.87 2.49
C LEU A 53 -13.19 -5.17 3.11
N GLY A 54 -13.60 -5.12 4.38
CA GLY A 54 -14.25 -6.24 5.05
C GLY A 54 -15.56 -6.66 4.39
N ALA A 55 -16.43 -5.70 4.05
CA ALA A 55 -17.68 -5.96 3.34
C ALA A 55 -17.42 -6.53 1.93
N ALA A 56 -16.39 -6.03 1.24
CA ALA A 56 -15.99 -6.51 -0.08
C ALA A 56 -15.28 -7.87 -0.08
N ARG A 57 -15.02 -8.47 1.11
CA ARG A 57 -14.16 -9.66 1.27
C ARG A 57 -12.79 -9.49 0.63
N ALA A 58 -12.30 -8.26 0.56
CA ALA A 58 -11.07 -7.94 -0.13
C ALA A 58 -9.84 -8.31 0.71
N SER A 59 -8.80 -8.84 0.08
CA SER A 59 -7.45 -8.83 0.65
C SER A 59 -6.83 -7.44 0.53
N LEU A 60 -5.89 -7.14 1.42
CA LEU A 60 -5.09 -5.92 1.37
C LEU A 60 -3.63 -6.33 1.18
N ASP A 61 -3.00 -5.80 0.14
CA ASP A 61 -1.58 -6.00 -0.14
C ASP A 61 -0.86 -4.65 -0.17
N ILE A 62 0.29 -4.57 0.50
CA ILE A 62 1.05 -3.34 0.68
C ILE A 62 2.51 -3.61 0.35
N ASP A 63 2.97 -3.00 -0.73
CA ASP A 63 4.37 -3.02 -1.16
C ASP A 63 5.03 -1.66 -0.94
N GLN A 64 6.16 -1.67 -0.24
CA GLN A 64 6.96 -0.48 0.02
C GLN A 64 8.37 -0.63 -0.55
N TYR A 65 8.72 0.25 -1.49
CA TYR A 65 10.05 0.33 -2.07
C TYR A 65 10.83 1.49 -1.44
N VAL A 66 11.91 1.17 -0.74
CA VAL A 66 12.86 2.16 -0.20
C VAL A 66 14.06 2.24 -1.13
N TYR A 67 14.22 3.40 -1.78
CA TYR A 67 15.43 3.69 -2.54
C TYR A 67 16.39 4.45 -1.63
N HIS A 68 17.50 3.79 -1.30
CA HIS A 68 18.67 4.44 -0.76
C HIS A 68 19.68 4.50 -1.90
N GLU A 69 20.05 5.70 -2.33
CA GLU A 69 21.30 5.88 -3.06
C GLU A 69 22.39 5.45 -2.08
N CYS A 70 22.95 4.25 -2.26
CA CYS A 70 24.26 3.96 -1.70
C CYS A 70 25.13 5.03 -2.31
N GLY A 71 25.57 6.02 -1.53
CA GLY A 71 26.55 6.97 -2.04
C GLY A 71 27.66 6.15 -2.67
N ASP A 72 27.97 6.40 -3.94
CA ASP A 72 29.30 6.08 -4.43
C ASP A 72 30.23 6.82 -3.48
N GLU A 73 30.81 6.10 -2.51
CA GLU A 73 31.89 6.64 -1.71
C GLU A 73 32.92 7.12 -2.73
N SER A 74 33.03 8.44 -2.89
CA SER A 74 34.06 9.03 -3.72
C SER A 74 35.38 8.54 -3.15
N ASP A 75 36.07 7.73 -3.94
CA ASP A 75 37.36 7.10 -3.67
C ASP A 75 38.51 8.14 -3.61
N ASP A 76 38.22 9.34 -3.09
CA ASP A 76 39.14 10.45 -2.87
C ASP A 76 39.78 10.32 -1.48
N ALA A 77 40.48 9.20 -1.25
CA ALA A 77 41.29 9.05 -0.05
C ALA A 77 42.53 8.18 -0.24
N VAL A 78 43.32 8.39 -1.31
CA VAL A 78 44.77 8.11 -1.26
C VAL A 78 45.56 9.23 -1.95
N SER A 79 45.76 10.33 -1.23
CA SER A 79 46.98 11.14 -1.39
C SER A 79 47.93 10.79 -0.25
N ARG A 80 49.02 10.08 -0.56
CA ARG A 80 50.34 10.20 0.07
C ARG A 80 51.40 9.48 -0.74
#